data_AF-A0A2K3KXJ2-F1
#
_entry.id   AF-A0A2K3KXJ2-F1
#
_cell.length_a   1.000
_cell.length_b   1.000
_cell.length_c   1.000
_cell.angle_alpha   90.00
_cell.angle_beta   90.00
_cell.angle_gamma   90.00
#
_symmetry.space_group_name_H-M   'P 1'
#
loop_
_entity.id
_entity.type
_entity.pdbx_description
1 polymer ?
#
loop_
_entity_poly.entity_id
_entity_poly.type
_entity_poly.pdbx_seq_one_letter_code
_entity_poly.pdbx_strand_id
1 'polypeptide(L)'
;MSPVPWCIIGDFNDLLSQEDKKGIHPQPNWLCMGFRQAINDCNLIDIPLAGHPFTWIKSRGTPHVIEERLDRVMASTSWLHLFPDVRLSNLLASHSDHSPILLQCSPIITVRFSGSFRFENKWLKEPDLEETVIDGWGANDNIAIVDRVARCANKLQRWGKRKRVKFKQEIE
;
A
#
# COMPACT_ATOMS: atom_id res chain seq x y z
N MET A 1 -13.19 -11.67 28.53
CA MET A 1 -12.74 -10.85 27.38
C MET A 1 -12.94 -9.38 27.68
N SER A 2 -12.16 -8.52 27.03
CA SER A 2 -12.29 -7.07 27.18
C SER A 2 -13.69 -6.58 26.76
N PRO A 3 -14.35 -5.71 27.53
CA PRO A 3 -15.60 -5.07 27.13
C PRO A 3 -15.39 -3.96 26.10
N VAL A 4 -14.14 -3.55 25.85
CA VAL A 4 -13.79 -2.45 24.94
C VAL A 4 -13.60 -2.99 23.53
N PRO A 5 -14.16 -2.36 22.49
CA PRO A 5 -13.88 -2.69 21.09
C PRO A 5 -12.39 -2.66 20.78
N TRP A 6 -11.86 -3.74 20.20
CA TRP A 6 -10.44 -3.88 19.90
C TRP A 6 -10.18 -4.62 18.59
N CYS A 7 -9.02 -4.30 18.01
CA CYS A 7 -8.49 -4.82 16.75
C CYS A 7 -6.98 -5.01 16.90
N ILE A 8 -6.46 -6.12 16.36
CA ILE A 8 -5.03 -6.41 16.22
C ILE A 8 -4.69 -6.39 14.73
N ILE A 9 -3.56 -5.77 14.40
CA ILE A 9 -2.99 -5.75 13.06
C ILE A 9 -1.50 -6.05 13.14
N GLY A 10 -1.01 -6.91 12.25
CA GLY A 10 0.41 -7.17 12.11
C GLY A 10 0.72 -8.57 11.62
N ASP A 11 1.99 -8.92 11.73
CA ASP A 11 2.54 -10.23 11.40
C ASP A 11 2.31 -11.22 12.55
N PHE A 12 1.53 -12.26 12.31
CA PHE A 12 1.26 -13.32 13.27
C PHE A 12 2.24 -14.50 13.14
N ASN A 13 3.00 -14.59 12.04
CA ASN A 13 3.84 -15.74 11.70
C ASN A 13 3.14 -17.11 11.76
N ASP A 14 1.82 -17.14 11.57
CA ASP A 14 1.01 -18.36 11.62
C ASP A 14 -0.10 -18.37 10.55
N LEU A 15 -0.48 -19.58 10.14
CA LEU A 15 -1.45 -19.82 9.06
C LEU A 15 -2.77 -20.35 9.60
N LEU A 16 -3.89 -19.78 9.20
CA LEU A 16 -5.23 -20.26 9.59
C LEU A 16 -5.58 -21.58 8.87
N SER A 17 -5.13 -21.74 7.64
CA SER A 17 -5.50 -22.83 6.75
C SER A 17 -4.39 -23.16 5.76
N GLN A 18 -4.54 -24.26 5.03
CA GLN A 18 -3.63 -24.58 3.92
C GLN A 18 -3.77 -23.58 2.76
N GLU A 19 -4.92 -22.91 2.63
CA GLU A 19 -5.17 -21.92 1.57
C GLU A 19 -4.32 -20.65 1.78
N ASP A 20 -3.87 -20.41 3.02
CA ASP A 20 -2.97 -19.30 3.35
C ASP A 20 -1.52 -19.53 2.90
N LYS A 21 -1.24 -20.67 2.24
CA LYS A 21 0.08 -21.03 1.73
C LYS A 21 0.01 -21.51 0.30
N LYS A 22 0.92 -20.99 -0.51
CA LYS A 22 1.20 -21.48 -1.85
C LYS A 22 2.66 -21.89 -1.91
N GLY A 23 2.89 -23.19 -2.01
CA GLY A 23 4.22 -23.79 -2.03
C GLY A 23 4.15 -25.30 -2.10
N ILE A 24 5.31 -25.96 -2.16
CA ILE A 24 5.41 -27.41 -2.35
C ILE A 24 5.01 -28.18 -1.08
N HIS A 25 5.39 -27.67 0.09
CA HIS A 25 5.18 -28.35 1.36
C HIS A 25 3.98 -27.79 2.11
N PRO A 26 3.02 -28.62 2.52
CA PRO A 26 1.87 -28.17 3.31
C PRO A 26 2.30 -27.72 4.71
N GLN A 27 1.50 -26.85 5.32
CA GLN A 27 1.67 -26.50 6.73
C GLN A 27 1.25 -27.69 7.61
N PRO A 28 1.93 -27.98 8.72
CA PRO A 28 1.41 -28.96 9.67
C PRO A 28 0.04 -28.56 10.22
N ASN A 29 -0.96 -29.42 10.06
CA ASN A 29 -2.36 -29.09 10.43
C ASN A 29 -2.52 -28.69 11.90
N TRP A 30 -1.70 -29.23 12.80
CA TRP A 30 -1.75 -28.91 14.22
C TRP A 30 -1.35 -27.47 14.55
N LEU A 31 -0.47 -26.85 13.75
CA LEU A 31 -0.14 -25.42 13.87
C LEU A 31 -1.36 -24.57 13.50
N CYS A 32 -1.99 -24.87 12.35
CA CYS A 32 -3.21 -24.17 11.93
C CYS A 32 -4.36 -24.33 12.94
N MET A 33 -4.50 -25.52 13.53
CA MET A 33 -5.51 -25.78 14.57
C MET A 33 -5.22 -24.99 15.84
N GLY A 34 -3.97 -24.97 16.31
CA GLY A 34 -3.57 -24.21 17.49
C GLY A 34 -3.83 -22.72 17.32
N PHE A 35 -3.47 -22.17 16.16
CA PHE A 35 -3.71 -20.76 15.86
C PHE A 35 -5.21 -20.43 15.75
N ARG A 36 -6.00 -21.27 15.07
CA ARG A 36 -7.47 -21.13 15.04
C ARG A 36 -8.08 -21.17 16.44
N GLN A 37 -7.59 -22.05 17.31
CA GLN A 37 -8.08 -22.15 18.68
C GLN A 37 -7.78 -20.86 19.45
N ALA A 38 -6.57 -20.32 19.35
CA ALA A 38 -6.20 -19.07 20.02
C ALA A 38 -7.09 -17.88 19.58
N ILE A 39 -7.46 -17.82 18.30
CA ILE A 39 -8.34 -16.78 17.74
C ILE A 39 -9.78 -16.95 18.25
N ASN A 40 -10.26 -18.19 18.26
CA ASN A 40 -11.58 -18.53 18.81
C ASN A 40 -11.66 -18.23 20.31
N ASP A 41 -10.63 -18.58 21.07
CA ASP A 41 -10.52 -18.30 22.51
C ASP A 41 -10.50 -16.80 22.81
N CYS A 42 -10.17 -15.96 21.80
CA CYS A 42 -10.21 -14.51 21.84
C CYS A 42 -11.48 -13.89 21.24
N ASN A 43 -12.40 -14.68 20.69
CA ASN A 43 -13.58 -14.25 19.91
C ASN A 43 -13.22 -13.18 18.87
N LEU A 44 -12.11 -13.42 18.17
CA LEU A 44 -11.63 -12.56 17.10
C LEU A 44 -12.14 -13.04 15.75
N ILE A 45 -12.42 -12.09 14.86
CA ILE A 45 -12.83 -12.33 13.48
C ILE A 45 -11.69 -11.87 12.57
N ASP A 46 -11.20 -12.77 11.70
CA ASP A 46 -10.24 -12.43 10.64
C ASP A 46 -10.94 -11.58 9.58
N ILE A 47 -10.41 -10.37 9.35
CA ILE A 47 -10.94 -9.47 8.32
C ILE A 47 -10.43 -9.96 6.96
N PRO A 48 -11.32 -10.20 5.97
CA PRO A 48 -10.91 -10.68 4.65
C PRO A 48 -9.98 -9.68 3.94
N LEU A 49 -8.87 -10.19 3.41
CA LEU A 49 -7.93 -9.42 2.59
C LEU A 49 -8.43 -9.35 1.14
N ALA A 50 -8.66 -8.15 0.62
CA ALA A 50 -8.99 -7.91 -0.77
C ALA A 50 -7.71 -7.78 -1.63
N GLY A 51 -7.73 -8.37 -2.82
CA GLY A 51 -6.60 -8.35 -3.76
C GLY A 51 -5.80 -9.63 -3.72
N HIS A 52 -4.47 -9.52 -3.75
CA HIS A 52 -3.58 -10.68 -3.69
C HIS A 52 -3.57 -11.22 -2.24
N PRO A 53 -3.85 -12.52 -2.02
CA PRO A 53 -4.14 -13.04 -0.68
C PRO A 53 -2.91 -13.27 0.18
N PHE A 54 -1.70 -13.21 -0.38
CA PHE A 54 -0.45 -13.46 0.33
C PHE A 54 0.24 -12.16 0.73
N THR A 55 0.83 -12.15 1.92
CA THR A 55 1.52 -10.98 2.47
C THR A 55 3.00 -11.21 2.62
N TRP A 56 3.50 -12.44 2.48
CA TRP A 56 4.91 -12.76 2.50
C TRP A 56 5.31 -13.63 1.31
N ILE A 57 6.54 -13.47 0.83
CA ILE A 57 7.08 -14.26 -0.28
C ILE A 57 8.57 -14.57 -0.11
N LYS A 58 8.91 -15.83 -0.37
CA LYS A 58 10.30 -16.32 -0.42
C LYS A 58 10.66 -16.83 -1.81
N SER A 59 11.93 -16.68 -2.18
CA SER A 59 12.50 -17.16 -3.44
C SER A 59 11.75 -16.63 -4.69
N ARG A 60 11.36 -15.35 -4.65
CA ARG A 60 10.65 -14.65 -5.73
C ARG A 60 11.37 -14.85 -7.08
N GLY A 61 10.61 -15.23 -8.10
CA GLY A 61 11.13 -15.42 -9.47
C GLY A 61 11.79 -16.77 -9.72
N THR A 62 11.72 -17.71 -8.78
CA THR A 62 12.26 -19.08 -8.94
C THR A 62 11.14 -20.13 -8.98
N PRO A 63 11.41 -21.36 -9.47
CA PRO A 63 10.48 -22.49 -9.37
C PRO A 63 10.14 -22.90 -7.93
N HIS A 64 10.92 -22.44 -6.95
CA HIS A 64 10.74 -22.72 -5.52
C HIS A 64 10.08 -21.55 -4.77
N VAL A 65 9.35 -20.69 -5.47
CA VAL A 65 8.61 -19.59 -4.84
C VAL A 65 7.62 -20.12 -3.81
N ILE A 66 7.60 -19.49 -2.64
CA ILE A 66 6.63 -19.76 -1.58
C ILE A 66 5.96 -18.44 -1.23
N GLU A 67 4.64 -18.43 -1.18
CA GLU A 67 3.84 -17.28 -0.76
C GLU A 67 2.97 -17.69 0.44
N GLU A 68 2.93 -16.84 1.47
CA GLU A 68 2.19 -17.11 2.71
C GLU A 68 1.42 -15.86 3.15
N ARG A 69 0.26 -16.05 3.80
CA ARG A 69 -0.51 -14.98 4.44
C ARG A 69 -0.20 -14.95 5.94
N LEU A 70 0.80 -14.16 6.30
CA LEU A 70 1.31 -14.01 7.68
C LEU A 70 0.77 -12.76 8.38
N ASP A 71 0.54 -11.68 7.62
CA ASP A 71 0.03 -10.41 8.12
C ASP A 71 -1.50 -10.40 8.06
N ARG A 72 -2.13 -10.11 9.20
CA ARG A 72 -3.60 -10.17 9.35
C ARG A 72 -4.13 -8.98 10.12
N VAL A 73 -5.43 -8.75 9.95
CA VAL A 73 -6.21 -7.88 10.83
C VAL A 73 -7.32 -8.71 11.44
N MET A 74 -7.35 -8.74 12.77
CA MET A 74 -8.35 -9.47 13.52
C MET A 74 -9.05 -8.51 14.47
N ALA A 75 -10.37 -8.55 14.49
CA ALA A 75 -11.16 -7.63 15.27
C ALA A 75 -12.23 -8.36 16.09
N SER A 76 -12.53 -7.79 17.26
CA SER A 76 -13.71 -8.16 18.03
C SER A 76 -14.99 -7.75 17.29
N THR A 77 -16.09 -8.46 17.53
CA THR A 77 -17.41 -8.14 16.94
C THR A 77 -17.85 -6.71 17.28
N SER A 78 -17.59 -6.24 18.50
CA SER A 78 -17.91 -4.87 18.91
C SER A 78 -17.11 -3.80 18.15
N TRP A 79 -15.89 -4.12 17.69
CA TRP A 79 -15.11 -3.24 16.82
C TRP A 79 -15.66 -3.20 15.40
N LEU A 80 -16.08 -4.34 14.86
CA LEU A 80 -16.71 -4.40 13.53
C LEU A 80 -18.04 -3.62 13.49
N HIS A 81 -18.77 -3.54 14.61
CA HIS A 81 -19.95 -2.68 14.70
C HIS A 81 -19.62 -1.18 14.61
N LEU A 82 -18.42 -0.75 15.02
CA LEU A 82 -17.98 0.64 14.86
C LEU A 82 -17.54 0.94 13.42
N PHE A 83 -17.03 -0.06 12.70
CA PHE A 83 -16.51 0.06 11.35
C PHE A 83 -17.12 -0.99 10.41
N PRO A 84 -18.43 -0.91 10.11
CA PRO A 84 -19.12 -1.92 9.32
C PRO A 84 -18.62 -2.00 7.87
N ASP A 85 -18.09 -0.90 7.34
CA ASP A 85 -17.55 -0.79 5.97
C ASP A 85 -16.02 -0.97 5.92
N VAL A 86 -15.42 -1.59 6.94
CA VAL A 86 -13.98 -1.81 6.99
C VAL A 86 -13.49 -2.59 5.78
N ARG A 87 -12.38 -2.14 5.19
CA ARG A 87 -11.72 -2.84 4.08
C ARG A 87 -10.28 -3.09 4.41
N LEU A 88 -9.81 -4.30 4.09
CA LEU A 88 -8.42 -4.67 4.18
C LEU A 88 -7.89 -4.96 2.78
N SER A 89 -6.76 -4.37 2.40
CA SER A 89 -6.13 -4.60 1.11
C SER A 89 -4.62 -4.73 1.23
N ASN A 90 -3.98 -5.49 0.34
CA ASN A 90 -2.53 -5.55 0.28
C ASN A 90 -1.96 -4.42 -0.60
N LEU A 91 -0.77 -3.94 -0.26
CA LEU A 91 -0.01 -2.97 -1.03
C LEU A 91 1.25 -3.62 -1.59
N LEU A 92 1.75 -3.08 -2.70
CA LEU A 92 2.99 -3.57 -3.31
C LEU A 92 4.21 -3.15 -2.48
N ALA A 93 5.03 -4.13 -2.09
CA ALA A 93 6.35 -3.90 -1.55
C ALA A 93 7.42 -4.03 -2.64
N SER A 94 8.35 -3.08 -2.69
CA SER A 94 9.49 -3.13 -3.63
C SER A 94 10.75 -3.77 -3.04
N HIS A 95 10.93 -3.72 -1.72
CA HIS A 95 12.19 -4.11 -1.05
C HIS A 95 12.00 -4.96 0.21
N SER A 96 10.79 -5.45 0.47
CA SER A 96 10.51 -6.39 1.56
C SER A 96 9.95 -7.69 0.98
N ASP A 97 10.25 -8.79 1.66
CA ASP A 97 9.55 -10.06 1.49
C ASP A 97 8.11 -9.99 2.02
N HIS A 98 7.80 -9.06 2.92
CA HIS A 98 6.44 -8.71 3.31
C HIS A 98 5.82 -7.63 2.41
N SER A 99 4.53 -7.75 2.16
CA SER A 99 3.66 -6.79 1.49
C SER A 99 2.82 -6.07 2.55
N PRO A 100 2.92 -4.73 2.67
CA PRO A 100 2.14 -3.98 3.64
C PRO A 100 0.64 -4.22 3.48
N ILE A 101 -0.06 -4.35 4.60
CA ILE A 101 -1.53 -4.41 4.63
C ILE A 101 -2.10 -3.05 5.02
N LEU A 102 -3.19 -2.65 4.37
CA LEU A 102 -3.87 -1.38 4.59
C LEU A 102 -5.28 -1.65 5.13
N LEU A 103 -5.52 -1.26 6.38
CA LEU A 103 -6.84 -1.27 6.99
C LEU A 103 -7.51 0.10 6.82
N GLN A 104 -8.66 0.11 6.14
CA GLN A 104 -9.44 1.31 5.88
C GLN A 104 -10.75 1.23 6.66
N CYS A 105 -10.84 2.03 7.73
CA CYS A 105 -12.00 2.04 8.63
C CYS A 105 -13.12 3.00 8.19
N SER A 106 -12.88 3.80 7.15
CA SER A 106 -13.87 4.70 6.58
C SER A 106 -13.77 4.70 5.05
N PRO A 107 -14.88 4.91 4.33
CA PRO A 107 -14.83 5.04 2.89
C PRO A 107 -13.88 6.18 2.53
N ILE A 108 -13.00 5.93 1.56
CA ILE A 108 -12.15 6.98 0.98
C ILE A 108 -13.10 8.00 0.37
N ILE A 109 -13.36 9.10 1.08
CA ILE A 109 -13.91 10.29 0.46
C ILE A 109 -12.80 10.74 -0.49
N THR A 110 -12.97 10.44 -1.78
CA THR A 110 -12.13 10.99 -2.84
C THR A 110 -12.46 12.47 -2.94
N VAL A 111 -12.01 13.25 -1.96
CA VAL A 111 -11.78 14.66 -2.16
C VAL A 111 -10.79 14.69 -3.31
N ARG A 112 -11.19 15.22 -4.46
CA ARG A 112 -10.25 15.58 -5.52
C ARG A 112 -9.26 16.52 -4.86
N PHE A 113 -8.15 15.99 -4.35
CA PHE A 113 -7.04 16.78 -3.90
C PHE A 113 -6.62 17.58 -5.13
N SER A 114 -6.95 18.86 -5.16
CA SER A 114 -6.27 19.83 -5.99
C SER A 114 -4.86 19.91 -5.41
N GLY A 115 -4.04 18.90 -5.68
CA GLY A 115 -2.73 18.74 -5.06
C GLY A 115 -1.95 20.02 -5.31
N SER A 116 -1.55 20.68 -4.22
CA SER A 116 -0.57 21.76 -4.29
C SER A 116 0.66 21.23 -5.00
N PHE A 117 1.25 22.03 -5.88
CA PHE A 117 2.52 21.67 -6.51
C PHE A 117 3.55 21.28 -5.44
N ARG A 118 4.22 20.15 -5.64
CA ARG A 118 5.38 19.71 -4.86
C ARG A 118 6.47 19.32 -5.84
N PHE A 119 7.69 19.77 -5.55
CA PHE A 119 8.88 19.35 -6.28
C PHE A 119 9.36 18.01 -5.73
N GLU A 120 9.61 17.03 -6.60
CA GLU A 120 10.17 15.75 -6.20
C GLU A 120 11.69 15.76 -6.40
N ASN A 121 12.47 15.42 -5.37
CA ASN A 121 13.94 15.40 -5.46
C ASN A 121 14.46 14.46 -6.56
N LYS A 122 13.69 13.43 -6.96
CA LYS A 122 14.03 12.54 -8.07
C LYS A 122 14.17 13.30 -9.40
N TRP A 123 13.42 14.39 -9.59
CA TRP A 123 13.44 15.18 -10.82
C TRP A 123 14.82 15.77 -11.12
N LEU A 124 15.67 15.99 -10.09
CA LEU A 124 17.05 16.46 -10.27
C LEU A 124 17.91 15.48 -11.08
N LYS A 125 17.47 14.23 -11.26
CA LYS A 125 18.15 13.21 -12.06
C LYS A 125 17.63 13.14 -13.50
N GLU A 126 16.57 13.88 -13.84
CA GLU A 126 16.01 13.87 -15.18
C GLU A 126 16.78 14.83 -16.11
N PRO A 127 17.22 14.36 -17.29
CA PRO A 127 18.04 15.17 -18.19
C PRO A 127 17.31 16.39 -18.79
N ASP A 128 15.98 16.34 -18.85
CA ASP A 128 15.09 17.37 -19.41
C ASP A 128 14.46 18.28 -18.34
N LEU A 129 14.88 18.18 -17.08
CA LEU A 129 14.40 19.07 -16.02
C LEU A 129 14.75 20.52 -16.31
N GLU A 130 16.01 20.78 -16.67
CA GLU A 130 16.53 22.14 -16.88
C GLU A 130 15.77 22.86 -17.98
N GLU A 131 15.55 22.21 -19.13
CA GLU A 131 14.76 22.73 -20.23
C GLU A 131 13.34 23.11 -19.78
N THR A 132 12.69 22.23 -18.99
CA THR A 132 11.36 22.48 -18.45
C THR A 132 11.31 23.67 -17.50
N VAL A 133 12.35 23.86 -16.67
CA VAL A 133 12.47 25.00 -15.75
C VAL A 133 12.68 26.30 -16.52
N ILE A 134 13.58 26.32 -17.51
CA ILE A 134 13.87 27.50 -18.34
C ILE A 134 12.60 27.93 -19.10
N ASP A 135 11.93 26.97 -19.74
CA ASP A 135 10.69 27.17 -20.48
C ASP A 135 9.54 27.62 -19.54
N GLY A 136 9.48 27.11 -18.30
CA GLY A 136 8.51 27.53 -17.29
C GLY A 136 8.78 28.91 -16.73
N TRP A 137 10.05 29.27 -16.55
CA TRP A 137 10.48 30.54 -16.01
C TRP A 137 10.25 31.68 -17.01
N GLY A 138 10.55 31.44 -18.29
CA GLY A 138 10.43 32.37 -19.41
C GLY A 138 11.04 33.73 -19.11
N ALA A 139 12.38 33.76 -18.99
CA ALA A 139 13.18 34.90 -18.55
C ALA A 139 12.81 36.24 -19.25
N ASN A 140 12.41 36.17 -20.52
CA ASN A 140 12.13 37.33 -21.37
C ASN A 140 10.72 37.93 -21.21
N ASP A 141 9.85 37.35 -20.37
CA ASP A 141 8.48 37.81 -20.23
C ASP A 141 8.34 38.89 -19.15
N ASN A 142 7.64 40.00 -19.44
CA ASN A 142 7.50 41.08 -18.46
C ASN A 142 6.35 40.78 -17.46
N ILE A 143 6.52 39.73 -16.65
CA ILE A 143 5.55 39.26 -15.64
C ILE A 143 6.16 39.28 -14.23
N ALA A 144 5.29 39.45 -13.22
CA ALA A 144 5.70 39.48 -11.83
C ALA A 144 6.30 38.14 -11.39
N ILE A 145 7.22 38.17 -10.42
CA ILE A 145 7.92 36.98 -9.93
C ILE A 145 6.97 35.89 -9.41
N VAL A 146 5.85 36.30 -8.79
CA VAL A 146 4.82 35.36 -8.28
C VAL A 146 4.18 34.59 -9.43
N ASP A 147 3.89 35.26 -10.54
CA ASP A 147 3.31 34.64 -11.74
C ASP A 147 4.33 33.72 -12.44
N ARG A 148 5.61 34.09 -12.44
CA ARG A 148 6.70 33.24 -12.95
C ARG A 148 6.82 31.95 -12.15
N VAL A 149 6.80 32.04 -10.82
CA VAL A 149 6.85 30.87 -9.93
C VAL A 149 5.63 29.98 -10.13
N ALA A 150 4.43 30.57 -10.20
CA ALA A 150 3.20 29.81 -10.43
C ALA A 150 3.18 29.12 -11.81
N ARG A 151 3.68 29.79 -12.85
CA ARG A 151 3.80 29.21 -14.19
C ARG A 151 4.81 28.07 -14.22
N CYS A 152 5.98 28.27 -13.62
CA CYS A 152 7.03 27.26 -13.52
C CYS A 152 6.53 26.02 -12.75
N ALA A 153 5.87 26.23 -11.61
CA ALA A 153 5.21 25.17 -10.84
C ALA A 153 4.19 24.38 -11.68
N ASN A 154 3.34 25.07 -12.46
CA ASN A 154 2.38 24.42 -13.33
C ASN A 154 3.04 23.61 -14.46
N LYS A 155 4.10 24.12 -15.11
CA LYS A 155 4.85 23.37 -16.12
C LYS A 155 5.52 22.14 -15.53
N LEU A 156 6.22 22.30 -14.40
CA LEU A 156 6.85 21.21 -13.68
C LEU A 156 5.83 20.17 -13.22
N GLN A 157 4.64 20.57 -12.77
CA GLN A 157 3.58 19.63 -12.37
C GLN A 157 3.11 18.78 -13.56
N ARG A 158 2.92 19.39 -14.74
CA ARG A 158 2.50 18.68 -15.96
C ARG A 158 3.60 17.76 -16.47
N TRP A 159 4.84 18.25 -16.49
CA TRP A 159 6.01 17.47 -16.89
C TRP A 159 6.24 16.27 -15.95
N GLY A 160 6.22 16.49 -14.63
CA GLY A 160 6.38 15.44 -13.63
C GLY A 160 5.29 14.36 -13.70
N LYS A 161 4.04 14.73 -14.01
CA LYS A 161 2.96 13.76 -14.27
C LYS A 161 3.29 12.84 -15.45
N ARG A 162 3.84 13.36 -16.56
CA ARG A 162 4.24 12.55 -17.72
C ARG A 162 5.36 11.58 -17.37
N LYS A 163 6.36 12.03 -16.60
CA LYS A 163 7.45 11.19 -16.11
C LYS A 163 6.94 10.05 -15.22
N ARG A 164 6.01 10.34 -14.31
CA ARG A 164 5.40 9.33 -13.42
C ARG A 164 4.64 8.24 -14.19
N VAL A 165 3.97 8.59 -15.30
CA VAL A 165 3.31 7.60 -16.17
C VAL A 165 4.33 6.70 -16.84
N LYS A 166 5.42 7.27 -17.38
CA LYS A 166 6.49 6.50 -18.02
C LYS A 166 7.16 5.52 -17.05
N PHE A 167 7.45 5.95 -15.83
CA PHE A 167 8.03 5.06 -14.81
C PHE A 167 7.14 3.88 -14.45
N LYS A 168 5.81 4.03 -14.50
CA LYS A 168 4.90 2.91 -14.25
C LYS A 168 4.93 1.88 -15.39
N GLN A 169 5.03 2.36 -16.64
CA GLN A 169 5.11 1.49 -17.82
C GLN A 169 6.43 0.72 -17.91
N GLU A 170 7.52 1.23 -17.33
CA GLU A 170 8.83 0.54 -17.32
C GLU A 170 8.93 -0.54 -16.22
N ILE A 171 7.97 -0.59 -15.30
CA ILE A 171 7.93 -1.54 -14.18
C ILE A 171 6.95 -2.70 -14.44
N GLU A 172 6.02 -2.52 -15.40
CA GLU A 172 5.09 -3.55 -15.89
C GLU A 172 5.71 -4.35 -17.05
#